data_AF-A0A8J7B3F0-F1
#
_entry.id   AF-A0A8J7B3F0-F1
#
_cell.length_a   1.000
_cell.length_b   1.000
_cell.length_c   1.000
_cell.angle_alpha   90.00
_cell.angle_beta   90.00
_cell.angle_gamma   90.00
#
_symmetry.space_group_name_H-M   'P 1'
#
loop_
_entity.id
_entity.type
_entity.pdbx_description
1 polymer ?
#
loop_
_entity_poly.entity_id
_entity_poly.type
_entity_poly.pdbx_seq_one_letter_code
_entity_poly.pdbx_strand_id
1 'polypeptide(L)' 'MGAKNLIKTLIDQRGITRYRFWQDTGLSRATAYRLCDDPSYIPTGDVIEKVCRAYGWQPGEFIIYEPDS' A
#
# COMPACT_ATOMS: atom_id res chain seq x y z
N MET A 1 3.26 3.71 18.34
CA MET A 1 2.31 4.73 17.83
C MET A 1 2.71 5.21 16.43
N GLY A 2 1.79 5.27 15.47
CA GLY A 2 2.08 5.93 14.21
C GLY A 2 1.12 5.56 13.07
N ALA A 3 1.25 6.29 11.95
CA ALA A 3 0.62 5.87 10.72
C ALA A 3 1.19 4.50 10.30
N LYS A 4 0.34 3.68 9.68
CA LYS A 4 0.69 2.40 9.10
C LYS A 4 0.09 2.30 7.71
N ASN A 5 0.83 1.69 6.79
CA ASN A 5 0.27 1.27 5.53
C ASN A 5 -0.25 -0.17 5.65
N LEU A 6 -1.41 -0.43 5.05
CA LEU A 6 -2.09 -1.74 5.05
C LEU A 6 -2.13 -2.37 3.65
N ILE A 7 -1.23 -1.95 2.76
CA ILE A 7 -1.26 -2.42 1.36
C ILE A 7 -1.15 -3.94 1.30
N LYS A 8 -0.26 -4.55 2.10
CA LYS A 8 -0.13 -6.01 2.17
C LYS A 8 -1.44 -6.69 2.56
N THR A 9 -2.09 -6.20 3.60
CA THR A 9 -3.35 -6.75 4.11
C THR A 9 -4.45 -6.66 3.06
N LEU A 10 -4.58 -5.52 2.38
CA LEU A 10 -5.61 -5.32 1.36
C LEU A 10 -5.40 -6.17 0.11
N ILE A 11 -4.15 -6.28 -0.37
CA ILE A 11 -3.87 -7.13 -1.55
C ILE A 11 -4.14 -8.60 -1.24
N ASP A 12 -3.82 -9.06 -0.02
CA ASP A 12 -4.08 -10.44 0.40
C ASP A 12 -5.58 -10.74 0.47
N GLN A 13 -6.36 -9.83 1.09
CA GLN A 13 -7.82 -9.95 1.17
C GLN A 13 -8.49 -10.01 -0.20
N ARG A 14 -7.88 -9.39 -1.22
CA ARG A 14 -8.39 -9.35 -2.59
C ARG A 14 -7.74 -10.39 -3.51
N GLY A 15 -6.88 -11.28 -2.98
CA GLY A 15 -6.19 -12.31 -3.77
C GLY A 15 -5.17 -11.76 -4.78
N ILE A 16 -4.69 -10.54 -4.58
CA ILE A 16 -3.73 -9.85 -5.44
C ILE A 16 -2.32 -10.19 -4.99
N THR A 17 -1.49 -10.70 -5.90
CA THR A 17 -0.08 -10.98 -5.58
C THR A 17 0.75 -9.69 -5.55
N ARG A 18 1.84 -9.65 -4.77
CA ARG A 18 2.81 -8.54 -4.75
C ARG A 18 3.34 -8.19 -6.14
N TYR A 19 3.56 -9.21 -6.98
CA TYR A 19 3.98 -9.03 -8.37
C TYR A 19 2.90 -8.31 -9.19
N ARG A 20 1.63 -8.74 -9.06
CA ARG A 20 0.51 -8.09 -9.75
C ARG A 20 0.31 -6.65 -9.26
N PHE A 21 0.41 -6.41 -7.96
CA PHE A 21 0.40 -5.08 -7.36
C PHE A 21 1.46 -4.15 -7.96
N TRP A 22 2.69 -4.65 -8.09
CA TRP A 22 3.76 -3.90 -8.73
C TRP A 22 3.43 -3.56 -10.20
N GLN A 23 2.92 -4.53 -10.96
CA GLN A 23 2.57 -4.33 -12.38
C GLN A 23 1.40 -3.34 -12.56
N ASP A 24 0.34 -3.47 -11.77
CA ASP A 24 -0.86 -2.62 -11.89
C ASP A 24 -0.59 -1.16 -11.50
N THR A 25 0.24 -0.94 -10.48
CA THR A 25 0.51 0.41 -9.98
C THR A 25 1.58 1.17 -10.75
N GLY A 26 2.38 0.48 -11.59
CA GLY A 26 3.50 1.10 -12.32
C GLY A 26 4.60 1.67 -11.41
N LEU A 27 4.63 1.27 -10.13
CA LEU A 27 5.65 1.70 -9.18
C LEU A 27 7.01 1.07 -9.50
N SER A 28 8.08 1.64 -8.93
CA SER A 28 9.36 0.93 -8.91
C SER A 28 9.19 -0.38 -8.14
N ARG A 29 9.88 -1.45 -8.58
CA ARG A 29 9.81 -2.75 -7.90
C ARG A 29 10.20 -2.64 -6.42
N ALA A 30 11.25 -1.85 -6.12
CA ALA A 30 11.69 -1.61 -4.76
C ALA A 30 10.60 -0.95 -3.90
N THR A 31 9.92 0.07 -4.42
CA THR A 31 8.82 0.74 -3.73
C THR A 31 7.64 -0.20 -3.51
N ALA A 32 7.22 -0.92 -4.55
CA ALA A 32 6.07 -1.82 -4.46
C ALA A 32 6.27 -2.93 -3.42
N TYR A 33 7.46 -3.54 -3.39
CA TYR A 33 7.77 -4.57 -2.42
C TYR A 33 7.95 -3.99 -1.01
N ARG A 34 8.58 -2.82 -0.87
CA ARG A 34 8.73 -2.16 0.44
C ARG A 34 7.38 -1.84 1.09
N LEU A 35 6.40 -1.38 0.32
CA LEU A 35 5.03 -1.18 0.79
C LEU A 35 4.37 -2.47 1.30
N CYS A 36 4.75 -3.61 0.74
CA CYS A 36 4.21 -4.90 1.16
C CYS A 36 4.94 -5.50 2.37
N ASP A 37 6.22 -5.18 2.53
CA ASP A 37 7.10 -5.83 3.50
C ASP A 37 7.25 -5.00 4.79
N ASP A 38 7.06 -3.68 4.73
CA ASP A 38 7.20 -2.77 5.87
C ASP A 38 5.92 -1.93 6.06
N PRO A 39 5.03 -2.31 7.00
CA PRO A 39 3.83 -1.54 7.34
C PRO A 39 4.11 -0.13 7.90
N SER A 40 5.34 0.17 8.33
CA SER A 40 5.72 1.49 8.83
C SER A 40 6.21 2.43 7.72
N TYR A 41 6.42 1.91 6.51
CA TYR A 41 6.79 2.72 5.34
C TYR A 41 5.57 3.44 4.77
N ILE A 42 5.44 4.73 5.09
CA ILE A 42 4.30 5.53 4.62
C ILE A 42 4.53 6.01 3.17
N PRO A 43 3.62 5.70 2.23
CA PRO A 43 3.75 6.13 0.85
C PRO A 43 3.68 7.66 0.74
N THR A 44 4.44 8.22 -0.21
CA THR A 44 4.33 9.64 -0.59
C THR A 44 3.06 9.90 -1.41
N GLY A 45 2.71 11.17 -1.63
CA GLY A 45 1.51 11.55 -2.40
C GLY A 45 1.43 10.94 -3.80
N ASP A 46 2.54 10.91 -4.55
CA ASP A 46 2.60 10.28 -5.89
C ASP A 46 2.33 8.76 -5.84
N VAL A 47 2.83 8.08 -4.80
CA VAL A 47 2.60 6.66 -4.60
C VAL A 47 1.14 6.40 -4.22
N ILE A 48 0.58 7.23 -3.36
CA ILE A 48 -0.85 7.20 -3.01
C ILE A 48 -1.70 7.35 -4.26
N GLU A 49 -1.43 8.36 -5.09
CA GLU A 49 -2.17 8.59 -6.33
C GLU A 49 -2.14 7.37 -7.26
N LYS A 50 -0.97 6.75 -7.46
CA LYS A 50 -0.84 5.55 -8.30
C LYS A 50 -1.66 4.38 -7.79
N VAL A 51 -1.66 4.14 -6.47
CA VAL A 51 -2.47 3.08 -5.86
C VAL A 51 -3.96 3.38 -6.02
N CYS A 52 -4.37 4.62 -5.75
CA CYS A 52 -5.75 5.07 -5.93
C CYS A 52 -6.23 4.89 -7.38
N ARG A 53 -5.40 5.24 -8.37
CA ARG A 53 -5.73 5.09 -9.79
C ARG A 53 -5.79 3.63 -10.23
N ALA A 54 -4.88 2.79 -9.76
CA ALA A 54 -4.79 1.38 -10.16
C ALA A 54 -5.98 0.55 -9.65
N TYR A 55 -6.47 0.84 -8.45
CA TYR A 55 -7.46 -0.01 -7.79
C TYR A 55 -8.76 0.70 -7.37
N GLY A 56 -8.86 2.02 -7.58
CA GLY A 56 -10.00 2.83 -7.12
C GLY A 56 -10.04 3.03 -5.60
N TRP A 57 -8.99 2.66 -4.88
CA TRP A 57 -8.94 2.78 -3.42
C TRP A 57 -8.80 4.23 -2.98
N GLN A 58 -9.34 4.55 -1.81
CA GLN A 58 -9.11 5.79 -1.11
C GLN A 58 -7.92 5.65 -0.15
N PRO A 59 -7.17 6.74 0.12
CA PRO A 59 -6.01 6.69 1.02
C PRO A 59 -6.35 6.12 2.40
N GLY A 60 -7.52 6.44 2.93
CA GLY A 60 -8.00 5.95 4.24
C GLY A 60 -8.29 4.44 4.28
N GLU A 61 -8.37 3.76 3.13
CA GLU A 61 -8.47 2.29 3.10
C GLU A 61 -7.13 1.62 3.44
N PHE A 62 -6.01 2.24 3.06
CA PHE A 62 -4.68 1.63 3.15
C PHE A 62 -3.67 2.42 3.98
N ILE A 63 -4.05 3.56 4.55
CA ILE A 63 -3.27 4.32 5.52
C ILE A 63 -4.14 4.51 6.75
N ILE A 64 -3.74 3.89 7.86
CA ILE A 64 -4.44 4.00 9.13
C ILE A 64 -3.50 4.53 10.20
N TYR A 65 -4.07 5.01 11.29
CA TYR A 65 -3.33 5.27 12.52
C TYR A 65 -3.53 4.09 13.48
N GLU A 66 -2.43 3.52 13.97
CA GLU A 66 -2.46 2.53 15.05
C GLU A 66 -1.95 3.17 16.36
N PRO A 67 -2.83 3.34 17.37
CA PRO A 67 -2.40 3.65 18.72
C PRO A 67 -1.68 2.43 19.34
N ASP A 68 -0.82 2.66 20.33
CA ASP A 68 -0.22 1.55 21.07
C ASP A 68 -1.29 0.86 21.93
N SER A 69 -1.28 -0.47 21.93
CA SER A 69 -2.04 -1.33 22.84
C SER A 69 -1.40 -1.37 24.23
#